data_AF-A0A965QQY4-F1
#
_entry.id   AF-A0A965QQY4-F1
#
_cell.length_a   1.000
_cell.length_b   1.000
_cell.length_c   1.000
_cell.angle_alpha   90.00
_cell.angle_beta   90.00
_cell.angle_gamma   90.00
#
_symmetry.space_group_name_H-M   'P 1'
#
loop_
_entity.id
_entity.type
_entity.pdbx_description
1 polymer ?
#
loop_
_entity_poly.entity_id
_entity_poly.type
_entity_poly.pdbx_seq_one_letter_code
_entity_poly.pdbx_strand_id
1 'polypeptide(L)'
;GMELSLFSRDTIALATAIGLSHNVFDSAICMGTCDKIVPGLLIGALQFGHLPIIFMPGGPMSTGISNVKKTETRQAYAAGEIQKIDLLNVEQQAYHSAGTCTFFGTANTNQLIAEAMGFQLPGAAFTPTESPVRDHLNKESLKALMRLMDAEIGIGEMLDIQNWMNAIIVLLASGGSTNLVIHLIDAEGGIARLLSNLLEGDLIYSDIETVAGFGLEHYTKIPYLDEFKSSCLQWKNLDQNENTKSISNINNPFKSNGGIKFIGGDIAEGVIKVSALKDEDEIIHAPARVFTNQESVLEAFNNGDLNTDLIIVLLGQSPEVNGMPELHKLTSPINVLQKKGYNIALITDGRMSGASGSFPALIHAVSNNNNLYKIHDGDELILDLKNAELSVQNCDLSSRDKIEIPVSNQGLGRSLFRLFRDNVSSVNSGASIFNE
;
A
#
# COMPACT_ATOMS: atom_id res chain seq x y z
N GLY A 1 3.53 19.06 -2.24
CA GLY A 1 3.58 18.24 -1.02
C GLY A 1 3.58 16.77 -1.38
N MET A 2 2.43 16.24 -1.83
CA MET A 2 2.26 14.81 -2.17
C MET A 2 3.22 14.30 -3.25
N GLU A 3 3.63 15.16 -4.19
CA GLU A 3 4.65 14.87 -5.22
C GLU A 3 6.04 14.50 -4.66
N LEU A 4 6.31 14.76 -3.38
CA LEU A 4 7.55 14.36 -2.71
C LEU A 4 7.38 13.08 -1.88
N SER A 5 6.16 12.54 -1.79
CA SER A 5 5.85 11.38 -0.97
C SER A 5 6.62 10.14 -1.43
N LEU A 6 6.64 9.83 -2.74
CA LEU A 6 7.44 8.70 -3.25
C LEU A 6 8.93 8.92 -2.97
N PHE A 7 9.46 10.07 -3.35
CA PHE A 7 10.89 10.40 -3.18
C PHE A 7 11.35 10.48 -1.71
N SER A 8 10.42 10.66 -0.77
CA SER A 8 10.75 10.58 0.65
C SER A 8 11.25 9.19 1.04
N ARG A 9 10.77 8.11 0.39
CA ARG A 9 11.30 6.74 0.58
C ARG A 9 12.79 6.69 0.31
N ASP A 10 13.22 7.18 -0.85
CA ASP A 10 14.61 7.13 -1.29
C ASP A 10 15.48 8.10 -0.48
N THR A 11 14.91 9.24 -0.07
CA THR A 11 15.57 10.15 0.86
C THR A 11 15.83 9.48 2.21
N ILE A 12 14.87 8.73 2.74
CA ILE A 12 15.02 7.97 3.98
C ILE A 12 16.06 6.87 3.80
N ALA A 13 16.07 6.16 2.68
CA ALA A 13 17.09 5.16 2.37
C ALA A 13 18.50 5.77 2.33
N LEU A 14 18.68 6.90 1.63
CA LEU A 14 19.94 7.65 1.63
C LEU A 14 20.35 8.08 3.04
N ALA A 15 19.44 8.67 3.81
CA ALA A 15 19.72 9.12 5.17
C ALA A 15 20.08 7.96 6.11
N THR A 16 19.41 6.82 5.96
CA THR A 16 19.70 5.59 6.72
C THR A 16 21.09 5.08 6.38
N ALA A 17 21.42 5.00 5.08
CA ALA A 17 22.73 4.55 4.64
C ALA A 17 23.85 5.48 5.11
N ILE A 18 23.64 6.81 5.04
CA ILE A 18 24.58 7.80 5.60
C ILE A 18 24.75 7.56 7.10
N GLY A 19 23.66 7.39 7.84
CA GLY A 19 23.67 7.12 9.28
C GLY A 19 24.48 5.88 9.65
N LEU A 20 24.34 4.78 8.90
CA LEU A 20 25.06 3.53 9.15
C LEU A 20 26.50 3.55 8.61
N SER A 21 26.82 4.37 7.61
CA SER A 21 28.13 4.44 6.96
C SER A 21 29.28 4.87 7.87
N HIS A 22 28.96 5.42 9.05
CA HIS A 22 29.98 5.72 10.07
C HIS A 22 30.73 4.47 10.55
N ASN A 23 30.18 3.27 10.35
CA ASN A 23 30.84 1.98 10.55
C ASN A 23 31.46 1.81 11.96
N VAL A 24 30.71 2.22 12.97
CA VAL A 24 31.07 2.13 14.40
C VAL A 24 29.95 1.46 15.22
N PHE A 25 29.03 0.77 14.55
CA PHE A 25 27.85 0.16 15.16
C PHE A 25 27.92 -1.35 15.03
N ASP A 26 27.64 -2.07 16.11
CA ASP A 26 27.54 -3.54 16.12
C ASP A 26 26.14 -4.03 15.67
N SER A 27 25.14 -3.15 15.72
CA SER A 27 23.76 -3.42 15.33
C SER A 27 22.97 -2.12 15.12
N ALA A 28 21.76 -2.22 14.57
CA ALA A 28 20.87 -1.06 14.42
C ALA A 28 19.41 -1.37 14.74
N ILE A 29 18.67 -0.31 15.06
CA ILE A 29 17.22 -0.35 15.29
C ILE A 29 16.55 0.59 14.29
N CYS A 30 15.64 0.05 13.49
CA CYS A 30 14.84 0.80 12.53
C CYS A 30 13.44 1.09 13.09
N MET A 31 13.25 2.30 13.62
CA MET A 31 11.94 2.76 14.13
C MET A 31 11.11 3.35 12.98
N GLY A 32 10.34 2.51 12.30
CA GLY A 32 9.53 2.90 11.14
C GLY A 32 8.07 2.51 11.29
N THR A 33 7.17 3.49 11.18
CA THR A 33 5.72 3.23 11.31
C THR A 33 4.94 3.60 10.06
N CYS A 34 5.23 4.76 9.45
CA CYS A 34 4.44 5.31 8.35
C CYS A 34 4.83 4.71 6.99
N ASP A 35 3.93 4.87 6.02
CA ASP A 35 3.94 4.30 4.67
C ASP A 35 5.33 4.23 4.02
N LYS A 36 5.96 5.38 3.78
CA LYS A 36 7.24 5.46 3.05
C LYS A 36 8.48 5.23 3.93
N ILE A 37 8.29 5.20 5.26
CA ILE A 37 9.38 5.12 6.23
C ILE A 37 9.93 3.70 6.30
N VAL A 38 9.08 2.69 6.49
CA VAL A 38 9.50 1.28 6.57
C VAL A 38 10.30 0.84 5.33
N PRO A 39 9.80 1.00 4.09
CA PRO A 39 10.57 0.61 2.90
C PRO A 39 11.84 1.45 2.73
N GLY A 40 11.83 2.75 3.07
CA GLY A 40 13.04 3.57 3.02
C GLY A 40 14.12 3.08 3.99
N LEU A 41 13.74 2.82 5.24
CA LEU A 41 14.64 2.26 6.26
C LEU A 41 15.16 0.88 5.81
N LEU A 42 14.30 0.02 5.25
CA LEU A 42 14.69 -1.32 4.80
C LEU A 42 15.69 -1.27 3.64
N ILE A 43 15.44 -0.45 2.62
CA ILE A 43 16.35 -0.27 1.48
C ILE A 43 17.72 0.21 1.98
N GLY A 44 17.75 1.20 2.90
CA GLY A 44 19.00 1.71 3.47
C GLY A 44 19.71 0.70 4.38
N ALA A 45 18.95 -0.05 5.20
CA ALA A 45 19.49 -1.07 6.10
C ALA A 45 20.10 -2.26 5.35
N LEU A 46 19.50 -2.68 4.23
CA LEU A 46 19.99 -3.79 3.42
C LEU A 46 21.36 -3.51 2.77
N GLN A 47 21.73 -2.24 2.58
CA GLN A 47 23.10 -1.88 2.17
C GLN A 47 24.15 -2.26 3.21
N PHE A 48 23.72 -2.48 4.46
CA PHE A 48 24.49 -2.96 5.59
C PHE A 48 23.95 -4.31 6.05
N GLY A 49 23.56 -5.18 5.10
CA GLY A 49 22.91 -6.46 5.38
C GLY A 49 23.70 -7.42 6.30
N HIS A 50 25.00 -7.20 6.47
CA HIS A 50 25.84 -7.92 7.44
C HIS A 50 25.56 -7.53 8.90
N LEU A 51 24.93 -6.38 9.16
CA LEU A 51 24.60 -5.95 10.51
C LEU A 51 23.32 -6.63 11.01
N PRO A 52 23.29 -7.08 12.27
CA PRO A 52 22.05 -7.39 12.98
C PRO A 52 21.17 -6.12 13.07
N ILE A 53 19.97 -6.18 12.50
CA ILE A 53 19.03 -5.04 12.48
C ILE A 53 17.62 -5.52 12.80
N ILE A 54 16.91 -4.82 13.69
CA ILE A 54 15.51 -5.07 14.02
C ILE A 54 14.63 -3.87 13.70
N PHE A 55 13.39 -4.12 13.26
CA PHE A 55 12.40 -3.07 13.07
C PHE A 55 11.45 -3.00 14.27
N MET A 56 11.16 -1.78 14.70
CA MET A 56 10.28 -1.51 15.84
C MET A 56 9.15 -0.58 15.41
N PRO A 57 7.91 -1.09 15.24
CA PRO A 57 6.77 -0.28 14.87
C PRO A 57 6.19 0.48 16.05
N GLY A 58 5.68 1.70 15.78
CA GLY A 58 4.91 2.48 16.75
C GLY A 58 3.45 2.02 16.94
N GLY A 59 2.91 1.20 16.04
CA GLY A 59 1.53 0.71 16.07
C GLY A 59 0.48 1.70 15.57
N PRO A 60 -0.78 1.25 15.43
CA PRO A 60 -1.90 2.08 15.01
C PRO A 60 -2.44 2.95 16.15
N MET A 61 -3.10 4.06 15.76
CA MET A 61 -3.97 4.84 16.65
C MET A 61 -5.06 3.94 17.23
N SER A 62 -5.62 4.30 18.39
CA SER A 62 -6.85 3.71 18.94
C SER A 62 -8.04 3.81 17.98
N THR A 63 -9.09 3.00 18.17
CA THR A 63 -10.32 3.12 17.36
C THR A 63 -11.00 4.46 17.60
N GLY A 64 -11.22 5.22 16.51
CA GLY A 64 -12.03 6.42 16.50
C GLY A 64 -13.29 6.23 15.65
N ILE A 65 -13.64 7.24 14.84
CA ILE A 65 -14.75 7.12 13.88
C ILE A 65 -14.46 6.07 12.79
N SER A 66 -15.52 5.42 12.31
CA SER A 66 -15.40 4.39 11.27
C SER A 66 -14.99 4.96 9.91
N ASN A 67 -14.29 4.18 9.09
CA ASN A 67 -13.94 4.60 7.73
C ASN A 67 -15.18 4.75 6.85
N VAL A 68 -16.21 3.93 7.07
CA VAL A 68 -17.50 4.06 6.38
C VAL A 68 -18.05 5.46 6.58
N LYS A 69 -18.10 5.94 7.82
CA LYS A 69 -18.57 7.29 8.12
C LYS A 69 -17.73 8.36 7.45
N LYS A 70 -16.39 8.22 7.46
CA LYS A 70 -15.48 9.15 6.75
C LYS A 70 -15.77 9.19 5.26
N THR A 71 -15.87 8.03 4.62
CA THR A 71 -16.10 7.90 3.17
C THR A 71 -17.47 8.47 2.78
N GLU A 72 -18.52 8.16 3.54
CA GLU A 72 -19.86 8.72 3.32
C GLU A 72 -19.88 10.24 3.48
N THR A 73 -19.26 10.79 4.52
CA THR A 73 -19.16 12.24 4.71
C THR A 73 -18.38 12.90 3.57
N ARG A 74 -17.28 12.30 3.10
CA ARG A 74 -16.54 12.82 1.93
C ARG A 74 -17.36 12.79 0.65
N GLN A 75 -18.15 11.73 0.44
CA GLN A 75 -19.06 11.62 -0.72
C GLN A 75 -20.19 12.65 -0.63
N ALA A 76 -20.83 12.81 0.54
CA ALA A 76 -21.87 13.81 0.76
C ALA A 76 -21.33 15.24 0.52
N TYR A 77 -20.11 15.53 0.98
CA TYR A 77 -19.47 16.82 0.71
C TYR A 77 -19.19 17.01 -0.79
N ALA A 78 -18.66 15.99 -1.47
CA ALA A 78 -18.42 16.03 -2.91
C ALA A 78 -19.71 16.19 -3.74
N ALA A 79 -20.82 15.65 -3.24
CA ALA A 79 -22.15 15.81 -3.83
C ALA A 79 -22.83 17.16 -3.50
N GLY A 80 -22.21 17.99 -2.65
CA GLY A 80 -22.77 19.28 -2.22
C GLY A 80 -23.89 19.17 -1.17
N GLU A 81 -24.04 18.00 -0.53
CA GLU A 81 -25.11 17.70 0.44
C GLU A 81 -24.81 18.24 1.86
N ILE A 82 -23.53 18.45 2.19
CA ILE A 82 -23.09 18.96 3.50
C ILE A 82 -22.10 20.12 3.36
N GLN A 83 -21.94 20.91 4.42
CA GLN A 83 -21.00 22.02 4.42
C GLN A 83 -19.57 21.57 4.76
N LYS A 84 -18.59 22.41 4.40
CA LYS A 84 -17.16 22.15 4.70
C LYS A 84 -16.90 22.00 6.20
N ILE A 85 -17.66 22.68 7.05
CA ILE A 85 -17.52 22.56 8.51
C ILE A 85 -17.86 21.15 9.01
N ASP A 86 -18.86 20.50 8.42
CA ASP A 86 -19.26 19.13 8.77
C ASP A 86 -18.16 18.13 8.39
N LEU A 87 -17.56 18.31 7.20
CA LEU A 87 -16.39 17.52 6.78
C LEU A 87 -15.22 17.69 7.75
N LEU A 88 -14.89 18.94 8.13
CA LEU A 88 -13.78 19.22 9.05
C LEU A 88 -14.01 18.60 10.43
N ASN A 89 -15.23 18.63 10.95
CA ASN A 89 -15.57 18.01 12.23
C ASN A 89 -15.31 16.50 12.22
N VAL A 90 -15.67 15.81 11.13
CA VAL A 90 -15.42 14.38 10.97
C VAL A 90 -13.92 14.09 10.80
N GLU A 91 -13.18 14.91 10.04
CA GLU A 91 -11.72 14.75 9.89
C GLU A 91 -10.98 14.97 11.22
N GLN A 92 -11.40 15.91 12.08
CA GLN A 92 -10.78 16.08 13.40
C GLN A 92 -10.99 14.87 14.31
N GLN A 93 -12.17 14.25 14.26
CA GLN A 93 -12.44 13.01 15.01
C GLN A 93 -11.68 11.80 14.44
N ALA A 94 -11.27 11.86 13.17
CA ALA A 94 -10.47 10.81 12.54
C ALA A 94 -9.06 10.67 13.14
N TYR A 95 -8.42 11.80 13.48
CA TYR A 95 -7.02 11.88 13.94
C TYR A 95 -6.97 12.29 15.42
N HIS A 96 -7.35 11.36 16.30
CA HIS A 96 -7.63 11.64 17.72
C HIS A 96 -6.53 11.17 18.68
N SER A 97 -5.52 10.43 18.22
CA SER A 97 -4.40 9.94 19.04
C SER A 97 -3.13 9.75 18.19
N ALA A 98 -2.02 9.41 18.83
CA ALA A 98 -0.78 9.06 18.14
C ALA A 98 -0.87 7.65 17.54
N GLY A 99 -0.16 7.42 16.42
CA GLY A 99 -0.08 6.11 15.74
C GLY A 99 -0.39 6.19 14.24
N THR A 100 -0.32 5.06 13.55
CA THR A 100 -0.72 4.97 12.13
C THR A 100 -2.23 4.97 11.95
N CYS A 101 -2.66 5.05 10.69
CA CYS A 101 -4.06 4.89 10.30
C CYS A 101 -4.71 3.66 10.96
N THR A 102 -5.96 3.77 11.39
CA THR A 102 -6.72 2.67 12.01
C THR A 102 -7.28 1.67 11.00
N PHE A 103 -7.05 1.91 9.71
CA PHE A 103 -7.55 1.12 8.61
C PHE A 103 -6.42 0.38 7.92
N PHE A 104 -6.75 -0.76 7.32
CA PHE A 104 -5.82 -1.50 6.49
C PHE A 104 -5.47 -0.63 5.28
N GLY A 105 -4.30 -0.01 5.29
CA GLY A 105 -3.76 0.94 4.30
C GLY A 105 -2.25 0.72 4.20
N THR A 106 -1.55 1.43 3.33
CA THR A 106 -0.14 1.13 3.01
C THR A 106 0.76 1.01 4.23
N ALA A 107 0.62 1.91 5.22
CA ALA A 107 1.40 1.84 6.45
C ALA A 107 1.23 0.49 7.17
N ASN A 108 -0.01 0.03 7.35
CA ASN A 108 -0.29 -1.21 8.08
C ASN A 108 -0.07 -2.46 7.24
N THR A 109 -0.22 -2.36 5.91
CA THR A 109 0.21 -3.41 4.98
C THR A 109 1.72 -3.62 5.04
N ASN A 110 2.50 -2.54 5.13
CA ASN A 110 3.96 -2.66 5.32
C ASN A 110 4.31 -3.28 6.68
N GLN A 111 3.57 -2.97 7.75
CA GLN A 111 3.79 -3.62 9.05
C GLN A 111 3.43 -5.12 9.02
N LEU A 112 2.34 -5.48 8.35
CA LEU A 112 1.99 -6.88 8.12
C LEU A 112 3.10 -7.62 7.38
N ILE A 113 3.59 -7.05 6.28
CA ILE A 113 4.67 -7.62 5.48
C ILE A 113 5.93 -7.75 6.34
N ALA A 114 6.26 -6.73 7.14
CA ALA A 114 7.43 -6.76 8.00
C ALA A 114 7.39 -7.87 9.05
N GLU A 115 6.22 -8.11 9.64
CA GLU A 115 6.00 -9.20 10.58
C GLU A 115 6.02 -10.57 9.87
N ALA A 116 5.42 -10.69 8.68
CA ALA A 116 5.45 -11.92 7.88
C ALA A 116 6.84 -12.28 7.33
N MET A 117 7.67 -11.27 7.05
CA MET A 117 9.07 -11.45 6.65
C MET A 117 9.98 -11.74 7.85
N GLY A 118 9.48 -11.62 9.08
CA GLY A 118 10.18 -12.03 10.29
C GLY A 118 11.19 -11.03 10.84
N PHE A 119 11.19 -9.77 10.40
CA PHE A 119 12.12 -8.73 10.88
C PHE A 119 11.53 -7.79 11.95
N GLN A 120 10.33 -8.12 12.45
CA GLN A 120 9.66 -7.53 13.61
C GLN A 120 9.16 -8.64 14.53
N LEU A 121 9.00 -8.38 15.84
CA LEU A 121 8.46 -9.41 16.73
C LEU A 121 6.99 -9.77 16.42
N PRO A 122 6.56 -11.02 16.71
CA PRO A 122 5.16 -11.43 16.57
C PRO A 122 4.21 -10.56 17.40
N GLY A 123 3.17 -10.04 16.75
CA GLY A 123 2.17 -9.12 17.29
C GLY A 123 2.64 -7.67 17.40
N ALA A 124 3.85 -7.34 16.94
CA ALA A 124 4.36 -5.98 17.01
C ALA A 124 3.64 -5.03 16.06
N ALA A 125 3.19 -5.48 14.89
CA ALA A 125 2.60 -4.60 13.87
C ALA A 125 1.31 -3.92 14.36
N PHE A 126 0.37 -4.69 14.93
CA PHE A 126 -0.99 -4.22 15.23
C PHE A 126 -1.27 -3.88 16.69
N THR A 127 -0.33 -4.15 17.60
CA THR A 127 -0.44 -3.67 18.99
C THR A 127 -0.61 -2.13 19.01
N PRO A 128 -1.67 -1.56 19.61
CA PRO A 128 -1.87 -0.10 19.60
C PRO A 128 -0.72 0.67 20.28
N THR A 129 -0.49 1.91 19.86
CA THR A 129 0.59 2.76 20.41
C THR A 129 0.52 2.92 21.93
N GLU A 130 -0.67 3.14 22.48
CA GLU A 130 -0.91 3.34 23.92
C GLU A 130 -1.03 2.04 24.72
N SER A 131 -0.86 0.87 24.09
CA SER A 131 -1.01 -0.41 24.77
C SER A 131 0.16 -0.66 25.73
N PRO A 132 -0.06 -1.09 26.99
CA PRO A 132 1.02 -1.51 27.89
C PRO A 132 1.87 -2.65 27.33
N VAL A 133 1.32 -3.45 26.41
CA VAL A 133 2.05 -4.52 25.71
C VAL A 133 3.15 -3.94 24.82
N ARG A 134 2.98 -2.74 24.25
CA ARG A 134 3.94 -2.09 23.36
C ARG A 134 5.30 -1.88 24.02
N ASP A 135 5.32 -1.39 25.25
CA ASP A 135 6.57 -1.17 25.99
C ASP A 135 7.32 -2.48 26.24
N HIS A 136 6.60 -3.56 26.45
CA HIS A 136 7.18 -4.87 26.65
C HIS A 136 7.69 -5.46 25.33
N LEU A 137 6.95 -5.31 24.23
CA LEU A 137 7.41 -5.67 22.88
C LEU A 137 8.68 -4.91 22.51
N ASN A 138 8.78 -3.62 22.87
CA ASN A 138 9.98 -2.83 22.63
C ASN A 138 11.19 -3.39 23.38
N LYS A 139 11.03 -3.74 24.66
CA LYS A 139 12.09 -4.37 25.46
C LYS A 139 12.48 -5.75 24.95
N GLU A 140 11.51 -6.57 24.55
CA GLU A 140 11.79 -7.89 23.96
C GLU A 140 12.44 -7.77 22.59
N SER A 141 12.15 -6.72 21.81
CA SER A 141 12.81 -6.45 20.52
C SER A 141 14.30 -6.18 20.74
N LEU A 142 14.66 -5.44 21.79
CA LEU A 142 16.07 -5.22 22.16
C LEU A 142 16.76 -6.54 22.54
N LYS A 143 16.09 -7.40 23.31
CA LYS A 143 16.63 -8.72 23.65
C LYS A 143 16.78 -9.62 22.41
N ALA A 144 15.86 -9.53 21.45
CA ALA A 144 15.95 -10.22 20.16
C ALA A 144 17.15 -9.73 19.35
N LEU A 145 17.37 -8.41 19.28
CA LEU A 145 18.54 -7.85 18.62
C LEU A 145 19.85 -8.34 19.26
N MET A 146 19.91 -8.39 20.59
CA MET A 146 21.08 -8.93 21.29
C MET A 146 21.35 -10.40 20.93
N ARG A 147 20.30 -11.22 20.79
CA ARG A 147 20.47 -12.62 20.33
C ARG A 147 21.00 -12.71 18.91
N LEU A 148 20.54 -11.83 18.01
CA LEU A 148 21.05 -11.77 16.63
C LEU A 148 22.51 -11.31 16.60
N MET A 149 22.89 -10.37 17.47
CA MET A 149 24.29 -9.96 17.64
C MET A 149 25.16 -11.12 18.13
N ASP A 150 24.72 -11.84 19.18
CA ASP A 150 25.46 -12.98 19.72
C ASP A 150 25.61 -14.12 18.70
N ALA A 151 24.62 -14.26 17.79
CA ALA A 151 24.63 -15.23 16.70
C ALA A 151 25.33 -14.72 15.42
N GLU A 152 25.74 -13.45 15.40
CA GLU A 152 26.32 -12.76 14.22
C GLU A 152 25.42 -12.80 12.97
N ILE A 153 24.10 -12.86 13.14
CA ILE A 153 23.12 -12.94 12.05
C ILE A 153 22.74 -11.54 11.58
N GLY A 154 23.11 -11.22 10.33
CA GLY A 154 22.77 -9.95 9.68
C GLY A 154 21.38 -9.95 9.03
N ILE A 155 20.76 -8.77 8.88
CA ILE A 155 19.44 -8.66 8.23
C ILE A 155 19.42 -9.16 6.77
N GLY A 156 20.53 -9.02 6.05
CA GLY A 156 20.68 -9.51 4.68
C GLY A 156 20.79 -11.03 4.58
N GLU A 157 21.24 -11.70 5.66
CA GLU A 157 21.22 -13.15 5.76
C GLU A 157 19.82 -13.66 6.13
N MET A 158 19.09 -12.92 6.97
CA MET A 158 17.72 -13.28 7.35
C MET A 158 16.71 -13.12 6.21
N LEU A 159 16.91 -12.16 5.30
CA LEU A 159 15.95 -11.83 4.26
C LEU A 159 16.34 -12.44 2.91
N ASP A 160 15.88 -13.68 2.69
CA ASP A 160 16.08 -14.42 1.45
C ASP A 160 14.83 -14.42 0.54
N ILE A 161 14.89 -15.19 -0.54
CA ILE A 161 13.80 -15.32 -1.51
C ILE A 161 12.49 -15.84 -0.89
N GLN A 162 12.56 -16.69 0.14
CA GLN A 162 11.39 -17.21 0.83
C GLN A 162 10.69 -16.10 1.63
N ASN A 163 11.45 -15.22 2.31
CA ASN A 163 10.87 -14.05 3.00
C ASN A 163 10.13 -13.15 2.01
N TRP A 164 10.73 -12.87 0.84
CA TRP A 164 10.10 -12.06 -0.20
C TRP A 164 8.86 -12.74 -0.80
N MET A 165 8.87 -14.06 -0.93
CA MET A 165 7.70 -14.81 -1.41
C MET A 165 6.56 -14.77 -0.39
N ASN A 166 6.86 -14.97 0.89
CA ASN A 166 5.90 -14.81 1.99
C ASN A 166 5.30 -13.41 1.99
N ALA A 167 6.10 -12.36 1.79
CA ALA A 167 5.62 -10.98 1.70
C ALA A 167 4.56 -10.80 0.59
N ILE A 168 4.82 -11.35 -0.61
CA ILE A 168 3.91 -11.26 -1.75
C ILE A 168 2.62 -12.04 -1.49
N ILE A 169 2.72 -13.27 -0.97
CA ILE A 169 1.56 -14.11 -0.67
C ILE A 169 0.70 -13.46 0.42
N VAL A 170 1.30 -12.93 1.49
CA VAL A 170 0.58 -12.24 2.56
C VAL A 170 -0.04 -10.93 2.08
N LEU A 171 0.63 -10.18 1.21
CA LEU A 171 0.05 -8.99 0.56
C LEU A 171 -1.21 -9.35 -0.23
N LEU A 172 -1.17 -10.42 -1.02
CA LEU A 172 -2.30 -10.91 -1.82
C LEU A 172 -3.43 -11.47 -0.93
N ALA A 173 -3.10 -12.32 0.05
CA ALA A 173 -4.06 -12.95 0.94
C ALA A 173 -4.80 -11.95 1.84
N SER A 174 -4.11 -10.90 2.26
CA SER A 174 -4.72 -9.81 3.03
C SER A 174 -5.57 -8.86 2.17
N GLY A 175 -5.58 -9.05 0.83
CA GLY A 175 -6.30 -8.22 -0.12
C GLY A 175 -5.90 -6.74 -0.05
N GLY A 176 -4.63 -6.48 0.34
CA GLY A 176 -4.06 -5.20 0.76
C GLY A 176 -4.97 -3.98 0.60
N SER A 177 -5.42 -3.40 1.71
CA SER A 177 -6.28 -2.21 1.86
C SER A 177 -7.63 -2.17 1.13
N THR A 178 -8.73 -2.51 1.80
CA THR A 178 -10.10 -2.05 1.43
C THR A 178 -11.09 -2.12 2.61
N ASN A 179 -10.85 -1.34 3.67
CA ASN A 179 -11.87 -0.86 4.64
C ASN A 179 -12.03 -1.54 6.01
N LEU A 180 -11.31 -2.61 6.35
CA LEU A 180 -11.45 -3.21 7.70
C LEU A 180 -10.63 -2.46 8.77
N VAL A 181 -11.21 -2.38 9.97
CA VAL A 181 -10.62 -1.73 11.15
C VAL A 181 -9.58 -2.67 11.74
N ILE A 182 -8.34 -2.20 11.89
CA ILE A 182 -7.22 -3.02 12.36
C ILE A 182 -7.48 -3.61 13.73
N HIS A 183 -8.12 -2.86 14.63
CA HIS A 183 -8.49 -3.36 15.96
C HIS A 183 -9.47 -4.53 15.91
N LEU A 184 -10.34 -4.61 14.90
CA LEU A 184 -11.23 -5.76 14.72
C LEU A 184 -10.43 -6.98 14.24
N ILE A 185 -9.53 -6.77 13.27
CA ILE A 185 -8.62 -7.81 12.76
C ILE A 185 -7.75 -8.34 13.90
N ASP A 186 -7.13 -7.46 14.69
CA ASP A 186 -6.27 -7.80 15.83
C ASP A 186 -7.03 -8.58 16.91
N ALA A 187 -8.24 -8.14 17.27
CA ALA A 187 -9.11 -8.85 18.21
C ALA A 187 -9.54 -10.24 17.71
N GLU A 188 -9.65 -10.42 16.38
CA GLU A 188 -9.94 -11.69 15.72
C GLU A 188 -8.68 -12.53 15.46
N GLY A 189 -7.57 -12.23 16.14
CA GLY A 189 -6.33 -13.00 16.07
C GLY A 189 -5.31 -12.48 15.05
N GLY A 190 -5.68 -11.44 14.31
CA GLY A 190 -4.78 -10.62 13.51
C GLY A 190 -3.86 -11.38 12.57
N ILE A 191 -2.61 -10.93 12.54
CA ILE A 191 -1.54 -11.50 11.71
C ILE A 191 -1.33 -12.98 12.08
N ALA A 192 -1.42 -13.32 13.36
CA ALA A 192 -1.24 -14.68 13.83
C ALA A 192 -2.25 -15.66 13.23
N ARG A 193 -3.53 -15.27 13.13
CA ARG A 193 -4.55 -16.10 12.46
C ARG A 193 -4.30 -16.20 10.95
N LEU A 194 -3.96 -15.08 10.30
CA LEU A 194 -3.67 -15.09 8.86
C LEU A 194 -2.49 -16.01 8.53
N LEU A 195 -1.37 -15.87 9.24
CA LEU A 195 -0.19 -16.71 9.03
C LEU A 195 -0.47 -18.17 9.37
N SER A 196 -1.22 -18.45 10.43
CA SER A 196 -1.65 -19.82 10.77
C SER A 196 -2.44 -20.45 9.63
N ASN A 197 -3.40 -19.73 9.03
CA ASN A 197 -4.21 -20.25 7.91
C ASN A 197 -3.38 -20.49 6.65
N LEU A 198 -2.39 -19.63 6.39
CA LEU A 198 -1.50 -19.76 5.24
C LEU A 198 -0.49 -20.90 5.41
N LEU A 199 0.00 -21.15 6.63
CA LEU A 199 0.83 -22.30 6.97
C LEU A 199 0.03 -23.60 6.85
N GLU A 200 -1.20 -23.65 7.37
CA GLU A 200 -2.08 -24.82 7.20
C GLU A 200 -2.37 -25.13 5.72
N GLY A 201 -2.41 -24.08 4.90
CA GLY A 201 -2.60 -24.19 3.45
C GLY A 201 -1.35 -24.52 2.64
N ASP A 202 -0.19 -24.69 3.27
CA ASP A 202 1.12 -24.81 2.61
C ASP A 202 1.39 -23.70 1.58
N LEU A 203 0.88 -22.49 1.84
CA LEU A 203 1.01 -21.34 0.93
C LEU A 203 2.22 -20.46 1.22
N ILE A 204 2.81 -20.54 2.41
CA ILE A 204 3.98 -19.76 2.82
C ILE A 204 5.08 -20.67 3.37
N TYR A 205 6.33 -20.24 3.21
CA TYR A 205 7.49 -20.93 3.75
C TYR A 205 7.52 -20.80 5.28
N SER A 206 7.70 -21.93 5.97
CA SER A 206 7.71 -22.00 7.42
C SER A 206 9.11 -21.99 8.02
N ASP A 207 10.11 -22.37 7.25
CA ASP A 207 11.50 -22.65 7.62
C ASP A 207 12.45 -21.48 7.36
N ILE A 208 12.06 -20.28 7.81
CA ILE A 208 12.84 -19.04 7.65
C ILE A 208 13.45 -18.55 8.97
N GLU A 209 14.59 -17.87 8.89
CA GLU A 209 15.17 -17.16 10.04
C GLU A 209 14.37 -15.89 10.36
N THR A 210 14.15 -15.63 11.65
CA THR A 210 13.37 -14.47 12.11
C THR A 210 13.96 -13.88 13.40
N VAL A 211 13.55 -12.66 13.76
CA VAL A 211 13.96 -12.04 15.03
C VAL A 211 13.42 -12.78 16.26
N ALA A 212 12.42 -13.64 16.08
CA ALA A 212 11.87 -14.51 17.12
C ALA A 212 12.57 -15.88 17.21
N GLY A 213 13.56 -16.14 16.34
CA GLY A 213 14.21 -17.44 16.13
C GLY A 213 13.77 -18.11 14.83
N PHE A 214 14.42 -19.22 14.50
CA PHE A 214 14.10 -20.01 13.30
C PHE A 214 12.66 -20.54 13.33
N GLY A 215 11.91 -20.28 12.26
CA GLY A 215 10.57 -20.80 12.03
C GLY A 215 9.44 -19.76 12.17
N LEU A 216 8.51 -19.75 11.21
CA LEU A 216 7.37 -18.83 11.20
C LEU A 216 6.25 -19.21 12.21
N GLU A 217 6.34 -20.39 12.81
CA GLU A 217 5.47 -20.88 13.90
C GLU A 217 5.41 -19.92 15.10
N HIS A 218 6.47 -19.13 15.34
CA HIS A 218 6.45 -18.10 16.38
C HIS A 218 5.41 -17.00 16.10
N TYR A 219 5.10 -16.76 14.83
CA TYR A 219 4.20 -15.72 14.36
C TYR A 219 2.74 -16.16 14.31
N THR A 220 2.42 -17.41 14.64
CA THR A 220 1.04 -17.88 14.83
C THR A 220 0.51 -17.63 16.25
N LYS A 221 1.30 -16.94 17.09
CA LYS A 221 1.03 -16.68 18.50
C LYS A 221 0.81 -15.19 18.77
N ILE A 222 0.04 -14.89 19.82
CA ILE A 222 -0.28 -13.52 20.21
C ILE A 222 0.42 -13.14 21.51
N PRO A 223 1.05 -11.95 21.57
CA PRO A 223 1.63 -11.43 22.81
C PRO A 223 0.56 -11.08 23.84
N TYR A 224 0.82 -11.42 25.11
CA TYR A 224 0.01 -11.01 26.24
C TYR A 224 0.88 -10.77 27.48
N LEU A 225 0.36 -10.00 28.43
CA LEU A 225 1.00 -9.82 29.73
C LEU A 225 0.41 -10.81 30.72
N ASP A 226 1.27 -11.63 31.34
CA ASP A 226 0.86 -12.53 32.41
C ASP A 226 0.74 -11.76 33.73
N GLU A 227 -0.51 -11.57 34.20
CA GLU A 227 -0.82 -10.89 35.46
C GLU A 227 -0.33 -11.66 36.70
N PHE A 228 -0.10 -12.97 36.58
CA PHE A 228 0.26 -13.85 37.70
C PHE A 228 1.77 -14.13 37.78
N LYS A 229 2.51 -14.05 36.67
CA LYS A 229 3.96 -14.33 36.60
C LYS A 229 4.80 -13.10 36.23
N SER A 230 4.68 -12.02 37.02
CA SER A 230 5.59 -10.86 37.01
C SER A 230 5.44 -9.80 35.90
N SER A 231 4.24 -9.64 35.31
CA SER A 231 4.02 -8.65 34.23
C SER A 231 4.99 -8.83 33.04
N CYS A 232 5.46 -10.06 32.83
CA CYS A 232 6.34 -10.39 31.72
C CYS A 232 5.52 -10.63 30.45
N LEU A 233 6.09 -10.26 29.31
CA LEU A 233 5.52 -10.58 28.00
C LEU A 233 5.61 -12.09 27.75
N GLN A 234 4.52 -12.67 27.29
CA GLN A 234 4.40 -14.08 26.91
C GLN A 234 3.66 -14.19 25.58
N TRP A 235 3.82 -15.30 24.86
CA TRP A 235 3.10 -15.59 23.62
C TRP A 235 2.22 -16.82 23.81
N LYS A 236 0.93 -16.70 23.49
CA LYS A 236 -0.03 -17.81 23.56
C LYS A 236 -0.48 -18.22 22.16
N ASN A 237 -0.78 -19.50 22.00
CA ASN A 237 -1.41 -20.01 20.79
C ASN A 237 -2.81 -19.41 20.62
N LEU A 238 -3.17 -19.16 19.35
CA LEU A 238 -4.52 -18.79 18.99
C LEU A 238 -5.42 -20.03 18.93
N ASP A 239 -6.71 -19.87 19.22
CA ASP A 239 -7.70 -20.89 18.86
C ASP A 239 -7.92 -20.84 17.34
N GLN A 240 -7.63 -21.93 16.62
CA GLN A 240 -7.51 -21.94 15.15
C GLN A 240 -8.83 -22.25 14.42
N ASN A 241 -9.88 -22.69 15.13
CA ASN A 241 -10.99 -23.42 14.49
C ASN A 241 -12.20 -22.59 14.01
N GLU A 242 -12.15 -21.26 14.03
CA GLU A 242 -13.33 -20.45 13.65
C GLU A 242 -13.02 -19.40 12.58
N ASN A 243 -13.82 -19.43 11.51
CA ASN A 243 -13.97 -18.29 10.60
C ASN A 243 -14.45 -17.08 11.40
N THR A 244 -13.80 -15.95 11.18
CA THR A 244 -14.24 -14.68 11.75
C THR A 244 -14.86 -13.79 10.70
N LYS A 245 -15.37 -12.64 11.13
CA LYS A 245 -15.95 -11.67 10.20
C LYS A 245 -14.88 -11.06 9.28
N SER A 246 -13.63 -10.98 9.75
CA SER A 246 -12.54 -10.29 9.05
C SER A 246 -11.47 -11.21 8.49
N ILE A 247 -11.32 -12.43 9.03
CA ILE A 247 -10.32 -13.41 8.61
C ILE A 247 -11.01 -14.75 8.35
N SER A 248 -11.01 -15.16 7.10
CA SER A 248 -11.49 -16.47 6.64
C SER A 248 -10.39 -17.54 6.73
N ASN A 249 -10.79 -18.79 6.91
CA ASN A 249 -9.92 -19.96 6.81
C ASN A 249 -9.51 -20.25 5.37
N ILE A 250 -8.49 -21.08 5.21
CA ILE A 250 -7.93 -21.43 3.90
C ILE A 250 -8.94 -22.19 3.01
N ASN A 251 -9.84 -22.96 3.61
CA ASN A 251 -10.81 -23.80 2.90
C ASN A 251 -12.05 -23.03 2.41
N ASN A 252 -12.30 -21.83 2.94
CA ASN A 252 -13.44 -20.99 2.60
C ASN A 252 -13.02 -19.52 2.54
N PRO A 253 -12.11 -19.14 1.62
CA PRO A 253 -11.60 -17.79 1.52
C PRO A 253 -12.70 -16.84 1.00
N PHE A 254 -12.60 -15.55 1.31
CA PHE A 254 -13.54 -14.54 0.77
C PHE A 254 -13.55 -14.50 -0.77
N LYS A 255 -12.38 -14.70 -1.38
CA LYS A 255 -12.19 -14.87 -2.83
C LYS A 255 -11.13 -15.93 -3.07
N SER A 256 -11.21 -16.60 -4.22
CA SER A 256 -10.23 -17.62 -4.64
C SER A 256 -8.91 -17.05 -5.15
N ASN A 257 -8.82 -15.72 -5.33
CA ASN A 257 -7.63 -15.01 -5.79
C ASN A 257 -7.39 -13.74 -4.94
N GLY A 258 -6.14 -13.22 -4.97
CA GLY A 258 -5.72 -12.04 -4.20
C GLY A 258 -6.25 -10.69 -4.72
N GLY A 259 -6.99 -10.71 -5.84
CA GLY A 259 -7.68 -9.55 -6.39
C GLY A 259 -6.78 -8.41 -6.88
N ILE A 260 -5.56 -8.73 -7.32
CA ILE A 260 -4.73 -7.85 -8.17
C ILE A 260 -4.57 -8.56 -9.52
N LYS A 261 -4.86 -7.84 -10.61
CA LYS A 261 -4.59 -8.30 -11.98
C LYS A 261 -3.55 -7.39 -12.63
N PHE A 262 -2.65 -8.00 -13.38
CA PHE A 262 -1.79 -7.29 -14.32
C PHE A 262 -2.56 -7.17 -15.64
N ILE A 263 -2.66 -5.96 -16.19
CA ILE A 263 -3.32 -5.70 -17.47
C ILE A 263 -2.23 -5.31 -18.45
N GLY A 264 -2.20 -5.97 -19.61
CA GLY A 264 -1.31 -5.63 -20.71
C GLY A 264 -2.07 -5.07 -21.91
N GLY A 265 -1.41 -5.05 -23.08
CA GLY A 265 -2.03 -4.66 -24.34
C GLY A 265 -1.26 -3.54 -25.05
N ASP A 266 -1.79 -3.13 -26.21
CA ASP A 266 -1.07 -2.23 -27.14
C ASP A 266 -0.95 -0.79 -26.63
N ILE A 267 -1.77 -0.39 -25.65
CA ILE A 267 -1.75 0.97 -25.09
C ILE A 267 -0.71 1.09 -23.98
N ALA A 268 -0.84 0.25 -22.95
CA ALA A 268 -0.01 0.27 -21.76
C ALA A 268 -0.17 -1.03 -20.98
N GLU A 269 0.84 -1.33 -20.17
CA GLU A 269 0.80 -2.34 -19.12
C GLU A 269 0.62 -1.67 -17.77
N GLY A 270 -0.10 -2.30 -16.84
CA GLY A 270 -0.28 -1.75 -15.49
C GLY A 270 -0.93 -2.75 -14.54
N VAL A 271 -1.29 -2.27 -13.35
CA VAL A 271 -1.93 -3.10 -12.32
C VAL A 271 -3.29 -2.53 -11.96
N ILE A 272 -4.24 -3.43 -11.70
CA ILE A 272 -5.59 -3.09 -11.24
C ILE A 272 -5.98 -3.96 -10.06
N LYS A 273 -6.65 -3.34 -9.10
CA LYS A 273 -7.23 -4.03 -7.96
C LYS A 273 -8.69 -4.37 -8.24
N VAL A 274 -9.01 -5.67 -8.30
CA VAL A 274 -10.34 -6.20 -8.60
C VAL A 274 -11.06 -6.78 -7.36
N SER A 275 -10.38 -6.86 -6.20
CA SER A 275 -10.96 -7.49 -5.01
C SER A 275 -12.24 -6.81 -4.51
N ALA A 276 -12.40 -5.50 -4.74
CA ALA A 276 -13.55 -4.71 -4.30
C ALA A 276 -14.53 -4.35 -5.44
N LEU A 277 -14.30 -4.86 -6.66
CA LEU A 277 -15.24 -4.74 -7.77
C LEU A 277 -16.40 -5.73 -7.63
N LYS A 278 -17.57 -5.36 -8.16
CA LYS A 278 -18.75 -6.23 -8.20
C LYS A 278 -18.54 -7.43 -9.13
N ASP A 279 -17.88 -7.18 -10.27
CA ASP A 279 -17.49 -8.17 -11.25
C ASP A 279 -15.98 -8.02 -11.49
N GLU A 280 -15.23 -9.09 -11.26
CA GLU A 280 -13.78 -9.09 -11.45
C GLU A 280 -13.36 -9.38 -12.88
N ASP A 281 -14.30 -9.82 -13.72
CA ASP A 281 -14.12 -10.13 -15.15
C ASP A 281 -14.91 -9.13 -16.04
N GLU A 282 -15.26 -7.97 -15.48
CA GLU A 282 -15.97 -6.90 -16.19
C GLU A 282 -15.19 -6.45 -17.43
N ILE A 283 -15.91 -6.16 -18.52
CA ILE A 283 -15.36 -5.54 -19.73
C ILE A 283 -15.96 -4.16 -19.85
N ILE A 284 -15.09 -3.14 -19.81
CA ILE A 284 -15.50 -1.74 -19.86
C ILE A 284 -15.17 -1.20 -21.23
N HIS A 285 -16.19 -0.79 -21.96
CA HIS A 285 -16.06 -0.18 -23.27
C HIS A 285 -16.73 1.18 -23.25
N ALA A 286 -15.93 2.24 -23.34
CA ALA A 286 -16.43 3.62 -23.29
C ALA A 286 -15.41 4.59 -23.91
N PRO A 287 -15.85 5.80 -24.33
CA PRO A 287 -14.96 6.81 -24.86
C PRO A 287 -14.00 7.34 -23.78
N ALA A 288 -12.77 7.64 -24.20
CA ALA A 288 -11.76 8.25 -23.36
C ALA A 288 -12.09 9.73 -23.07
N ARG A 289 -11.82 10.16 -21.84
CA ARG A 289 -11.73 11.57 -21.46
C ARG A 289 -10.36 11.82 -20.85
N VAL A 290 -9.53 12.61 -21.55
CA VAL A 290 -8.10 12.77 -21.25
C VAL A 290 -7.84 14.01 -20.42
N PHE A 291 -7.06 13.84 -19.36
CA PHE A 291 -6.65 14.89 -18.43
C PHE A 291 -5.15 14.81 -18.16
N THR A 292 -4.53 15.92 -17.79
CA THR A 292 -3.09 16.00 -17.47
C THR A 292 -2.82 16.36 -16.01
N ASN A 293 -3.87 16.66 -15.24
CA ASN A 293 -3.77 16.99 -13.83
C ASN A 293 -5.08 16.69 -13.09
N GLN A 294 -4.96 16.43 -11.79
CA GLN A 294 -6.08 16.04 -10.94
C GLN A 294 -7.15 17.13 -10.82
N GLU A 295 -6.74 18.41 -10.79
CA GLU A 295 -7.63 19.55 -10.65
C GLU A 295 -8.62 19.67 -11.83
N SER A 296 -8.17 19.41 -13.06
CA SER A 296 -9.02 19.46 -14.25
C SER A 296 -10.10 18.37 -14.27
N VAL A 297 -9.81 17.18 -13.71
CA VAL A 297 -10.81 16.12 -13.51
C VAL A 297 -11.90 16.59 -12.54
N LEU A 298 -11.50 17.26 -11.44
CA LEU A 298 -12.44 17.78 -10.44
C LEU A 298 -13.29 18.92 -11.01
N GLU A 299 -12.72 19.79 -11.83
CA GLU A 299 -13.45 20.85 -12.53
C GLU A 299 -14.49 20.26 -13.47
N ALA A 300 -14.12 19.30 -14.31
CA ALA A 300 -15.03 18.59 -15.21
C ALA A 300 -16.16 17.88 -14.44
N PHE A 301 -15.84 17.25 -13.30
CA PHE A 301 -16.86 16.67 -12.42
C PHE A 301 -17.86 17.71 -11.91
N ASN A 302 -17.37 18.86 -11.44
CA ASN A 302 -18.21 19.93 -10.90
C ASN A 302 -19.09 20.59 -11.97
N ASN A 303 -18.59 20.70 -13.20
CA ASN A 303 -19.34 21.22 -14.35
C ASN A 303 -20.37 20.21 -14.88
N GLY A 304 -20.28 18.94 -14.45
CA GLY A 304 -21.15 17.86 -14.92
C GLY A 304 -20.72 17.25 -16.26
N ASP A 305 -19.52 17.59 -16.74
CA ASP A 305 -18.95 17.12 -18.01
C ASP A 305 -18.65 15.60 -17.97
N LEU A 306 -18.60 15.01 -16.78
CA LEU A 306 -18.36 13.57 -16.56
C LEU A 306 -19.63 12.75 -16.35
N ASN A 307 -20.83 13.32 -16.52
CA ASN A 307 -22.11 12.63 -16.34
C ASN A 307 -22.47 11.74 -17.55
N THR A 308 -21.56 10.84 -17.93
CA THR A 308 -21.73 9.87 -19.01
C THR A 308 -20.80 8.68 -18.80
N ASP A 309 -21.03 7.58 -19.51
CA ASP A 309 -20.12 6.42 -19.48
C ASP A 309 -18.81 6.80 -20.17
N LEU A 310 -17.69 6.65 -19.47
CA LEU A 310 -16.38 7.08 -19.98
C LEU A 310 -15.22 6.37 -19.25
N ILE A 311 -14.07 6.37 -19.91
CA ILE A 311 -12.79 6.00 -19.31
C ILE A 311 -11.98 7.29 -19.08
N ILE A 312 -11.75 7.64 -17.82
CA ILE A 312 -10.89 8.78 -17.47
C ILE A 312 -9.44 8.35 -17.71
N VAL A 313 -8.74 9.05 -18.59
CA VAL A 313 -7.30 8.84 -18.82
C VAL A 313 -6.55 10.03 -18.21
N LEU A 314 -5.92 9.82 -17.05
CA LEU A 314 -5.16 10.86 -16.35
C LEU A 314 -3.67 10.64 -16.54
N LEU A 315 -3.06 11.47 -17.37
CA LEU A 315 -1.66 11.41 -17.78
C LEU A 315 -0.76 12.29 -16.89
N GLY A 316 0.55 12.06 -16.97
CA GLY A 316 1.56 12.94 -16.38
C GLY A 316 1.66 12.81 -14.86
N GLN A 317 1.29 11.65 -14.34
CA GLN A 317 1.35 11.32 -12.92
C GLN A 317 2.47 10.34 -12.59
N SER A 318 3.38 10.09 -13.54
CA SER A 318 4.53 9.19 -13.36
C SER A 318 5.58 9.76 -12.38
N PRO A 319 6.51 8.91 -11.88
CA PRO A 319 7.59 9.35 -11.00
C PRO A 319 8.46 10.45 -11.62
N GLU A 320 8.81 10.33 -12.90
CA GLU A 320 9.66 11.30 -13.63
C GLU A 320 8.96 12.65 -13.84
N VAL A 321 7.63 12.67 -14.07
CA VAL A 321 6.88 13.91 -14.35
C VAL A 321 6.62 14.70 -13.08
N ASN A 322 6.09 14.06 -12.03
CA ASN A 322 5.69 14.78 -10.81
C ASN A 322 5.87 13.97 -9.52
N GLY A 323 6.71 12.93 -9.52
CA GLY A 323 7.00 12.14 -8.32
C GLY A 323 5.85 11.24 -7.87
N MET A 324 4.94 10.88 -8.77
CA MET A 324 3.88 9.90 -8.57
C MET A 324 3.03 10.15 -7.31
N PRO A 325 2.31 11.29 -7.24
CA PRO A 325 1.45 11.60 -6.11
C PRO A 325 0.28 10.61 -6.02
N GLU A 326 -0.20 10.35 -4.81
CA GLU A 326 -1.44 9.58 -4.62
C GLU A 326 -2.67 10.42 -4.97
N LEU A 327 -3.45 9.94 -5.93
CA LEU A 327 -4.61 10.63 -6.52
C LEU A 327 -5.90 10.54 -5.68
N HIS A 328 -5.77 10.65 -4.36
CA HIS A 328 -6.84 10.45 -3.38
C HIS A 328 -8.10 11.32 -3.56
N LYS A 329 -8.02 12.48 -4.23
CA LYS A 329 -9.18 13.36 -4.45
C LYS A 329 -10.17 12.80 -5.48
N LEU A 330 -9.78 11.81 -6.30
CA LEU A 330 -10.63 11.30 -7.39
C LEU A 330 -11.63 10.24 -6.92
N THR A 331 -11.34 9.54 -5.82
CA THR A 331 -12.14 8.42 -5.35
C THR A 331 -13.58 8.82 -5.02
N SER A 332 -13.80 9.95 -4.34
CA SER A 332 -15.14 10.40 -3.97
C SER A 332 -15.97 10.86 -5.19
N PRO A 333 -15.49 11.75 -6.07
CA PRO A 333 -16.17 12.12 -7.31
C PRO A 333 -16.57 10.93 -8.20
N ILE A 334 -15.64 9.99 -8.44
CA ILE A 334 -15.92 8.82 -9.29
C ILE A 334 -17.00 7.93 -8.68
N ASN A 335 -16.95 7.71 -7.36
CA ASN A 335 -18.01 6.97 -6.67
C ASN A 335 -19.39 7.65 -6.77
N VAL A 336 -19.44 8.98 -6.81
CA VAL A 336 -20.70 9.72 -7.05
C VAL A 336 -21.21 9.46 -8.47
N LEU A 337 -20.34 9.45 -9.48
CA LEU A 337 -20.73 9.12 -10.86
C LEU A 337 -21.26 7.68 -10.99
N GLN A 338 -20.58 6.71 -10.38
CA GLN A 338 -21.06 5.33 -10.37
C GLN A 338 -22.40 5.17 -9.63
N LYS A 339 -22.61 5.90 -8.52
CA LYS A 339 -23.90 5.93 -7.82
C LYS A 339 -25.03 6.50 -8.68
N LYS A 340 -24.72 7.40 -9.62
CA LYS A 340 -25.68 7.89 -10.64
C LYS A 340 -25.96 6.88 -11.74
N GLY A 341 -25.22 5.77 -11.79
CA GLY A 341 -25.40 4.68 -12.76
C GLY A 341 -24.48 4.75 -13.97
N TYR A 342 -23.48 5.63 -13.97
CA TYR A 342 -22.49 5.70 -15.06
C TYR A 342 -21.39 4.64 -14.90
N ASN A 343 -20.98 4.05 -16.02
CA ASN A 343 -19.84 3.15 -16.09
C ASN A 343 -18.56 3.98 -16.24
N ILE A 344 -17.82 4.11 -15.14
CA ILE A 344 -16.58 4.90 -15.07
C ILE A 344 -15.40 3.99 -14.73
N ALA A 345 -14.34 4.09 -15.53
CA ALA A 345 -13.03 3.56 -15.18
C ALA A 345 -11.96 4.67 -15.17
N LEU A 346 -10.83 4.39 -14.54
CA LEU A 346 -9.66 5.26 -14.52
C LEU A 346 -8.45 4.52 -15.09
N ILE A 347 -7.69 5.17 -15.97
CA ILE A 347 -6.37 4.76 -16.41
C ILE A 347 -5.39 5.88 -16.09
N THR A 348 -4.28 5.56 -15.42
CA THR A 348 -3.26 6.54 -15.08
C THR A 348 -1.87 5.90 -14.96
N ASP A 349 -0.85 6.66 -15.36
CA ASP A 349 0.57 6.37 -15.10
C ASP A 349 0.98 6.68 -13.65
N GLY A 350 0.06 7.24 -12.86
CA GLY A 350 0.21 7.51 -11.44
C GLY A 350 -0.28 6.38 -10.55
N ARG A 351 -0.60 6.73 -9.31
CA ARG A 351 -1.09 5.78 -8.31
C ARG A 351 -2.28 6.30 -7.53
N MET A 352 -3.07 5.37 -7.01
CA MET A 352 -4.19 5.63 -6.11
C MET A 352 -3.81 5.30 -4.66
N SER A 353 -4.63 5.75 -3.70
CA SER A 353 -4.47 5.30 -2.32
C SER A 353 -4.83 3.82 -2.22
N GLY A 354 -4.16 3.07 -1.33
CA GLY A 354 -4.38 1.63 -1.17
C GLY A 354 -5.86 1.26 -0.94
N ALA A 355 -6.66 2.16 -0.33
CA ALA A 355 -8.07 1.93 -0.02
C ALA A 355 -9.03 2.09 -1.22
N SER A 356 -8.51 2.44 -2.40
CA SER A 356 -9.31 2.70 -3.61
C SER A 356 -9.47 1.40 -4.41
N GLY A 357 -10.63 0.74 -4.27
CA GLY A 357 -10.99 -0.44 -5.08
C GLY A 357 -12.46 -0.49 -5.47
N SER A 358 -13.21 0.59 -5.26
CA SER A 358 -14.66 0.64 -5.52
C SER A 358 -15.02 0.84 -6.99
N PHE A 359 -14.03 1.17 -7.83
CA PHE A 359 -14.19 1.31 -9.28
C PHE A 359 -12.96 0.78 -10.01
N PRO A 360 -13.10 0.38 -11.29
CA PRO A 360 -12.00 -0.11 -12.09
C PRO A 360 -10.95 0.98 -12.32
N ALA A 361 -9.74 0.78 -11.78
CA ALA A 361 -8.64 1.73 -11.87
C ALA A 361 -7.34 1.02 -12.25
N LEU A 362 -6.94 1.17 -13.52
CA LEU A 362 -5.63 0.75 -14.00
C LEU A 362 -4.60 1.82 -13.61
N ILE A 363 -3.70 1.48 -12.71
CA ILE A 363 -2.67 2.37 -12.18
C ILE A 363 -1.29 1.85 -12.57
N HIS A 364 -0.27 2.69 -12.36
CA HIS A 364 1.11 2.40 -12.75
C HIS A 364 1.21 2.04 -14.24
N ALA A 365 0.36 2.66 -15.07
CA ALA A 365 0.32 2.37 -16.49
C ALA A 365 1.63 2.83 -17.15
N VAL A 366 2.36 1.90 -17.77
CA VAL A 366 3.60 2.13 -18.50
C VAL A 366 3.40 1.76 -19.96
N SER A 367 3.88 2.61 -20.86
CA SER A 367 3.77 2.41 -22.29
C SER A 367 5.13 2.53 -22.96
N ASN A 368 5.71 1.41 -23.40
CA ASN A 368 7.05 1.38 -24.00
C ASN A 368 7.16 2.21 -25.30
N ASN A 369 6.05 2.42 -26.00
CA ASN A 369 5.95 3.18 -27.25
C ASN A 369 5.24 4.55 -27.07
N ASN A 370 5.00 4.96 -25.82
CA ASN A 370 4.23 6.14 -25.44
C ASN A 370 2.77 6.15 -25.94
N ASN A 371 2.19 5.01 -26.31
CA ASN A 371 0.81 4.93 -26.79
C ASN A 371 -0.21 5.47 -25.79
N LEU A 372 0.01 5.30 -24.48
CA LEU A 372 -0.82 5.91 -23.44
C LEU A 372 -0.94 7.44 -23.60
N TYR A 373 0.15 8.09 -24.01
CA TYR A 373 0.23 9.53 -24.21
C TYR A 373 -0.32 9.98 -25.57
N LYS A 374 -0.79 9.07 -26.43
CA LYS A 374 -1.37 9.36 -27.75
C LYS A 374 -2.90 9.21 -27.79
N ILE A 375 -3.49 8.85 -26.65
CA ILE A 375 -4.93 8.79 -26.46
C ILE A 375 -5.48 10.22 -26.42
N HIS A 376 -6.58 10.44 -27.13
CA HIS A 376 -7.31 11.70 -27.19
C HIS A 376 -8.76 11.53 -26.72
N ASP A 377 -9.39 12.64 -26.40
CA ASP A 377 -10.82 12.68 -26.06
C ASP A 377 -11.66 11.99 -27.16
N GLY A 378 -12.54 11.08 -26.74
CA GLY A 378 -13.46 10.36 -27.63
C GLY A 378 -12.89 9.08 -28.26
N ASP A 379 -11.63 8.73 -28.03
CA ASP A 379 -11.12 7.41 -28.46
C ASP A 379 -11.87 6.29 -27.72
N GLU A 380 -12.34 5.28 -28.45
CA GLU A 380 -13.07 4.16 -27.86
C GLU A 380 -12.08 3.15 -27.24
N LEU A 381 -12.05 3.10 -25.91
CA LEU A 381 -11.16 2.22 -25.15
C LEU A 381 -11.90 1.00 -24.63
N ILE A 382 -11.21 -0.14 -24.63
CA ILE A 382 -11.68 -1.38 -24.03
C ILE A 382 -10.70 -1.80 -22.95
N LEU A 383 -11.19 -1.83 -21.71
CA LEU A 383 -10.52 -2.44 -20.57
C LEU A 383 -11.20 -3.79 -20.27
N ASP A 384 -10.56 -4.87 -20.70
CA ASP A 384 -11.02 -6.25 -20.51
C ASP A 384 -10.31 -6.88 -19.31
N LEU A 385 -11.01 -6.92 -18.16
CA LEU A 385 -10.45 -7.50 -16.94
C LEU A 385 -10.38 -9.03 -16.99
N LYS A 386 -11.17 -9.66 -17.84
CA LYS A 386 -11.22 -11.12 -17.99
C LYS A 386 -9.99 -11.63 -18.74
N ASN A 387 -9.67 -11.00 -19.86
CA ASN A 387 -8.53 -11.35 -20.70
C ASN A 387 -7.26 -10.55 -20.34
N ALA A 388 -7.35 -9.65 -19.37
CA ALA A 388 -6.26 -8.82 -18.89
C ALA A 388 -5.65 -7.92 -19.99
N GLU A 389 -6.51 -7.29 -20.77
CA GLU A 389 -6.12 -6.53 -21.96
C GLU A 389 -6.70 -5.11 -21.97
N LEU A 390 -5.87 -4.13 -22.30
CA LEU A 390 -6.22 -2.76 -22.60
C LEU A 390 -5.97 -2.48 -24.09
N SER A 391 -7.04 -2.18 -24.82
CA SER A 391 -6.99 -1.91 -26.27
C SER A 391 -7.80 -0.67 -26.65
N VAL A 392 -7.53 -0.15 -27.86
CA VAL A 392 -8.27 0.96 -28.48
C VAL A 392 -8.91 0.46 -29.76
N GLN A 393 -10.18 0.78 -29.98
CA GLN A 393 -10.86 0.43 -31.23
C GLN A 393 -10.72 1.51 -32.30
N ASN A 394 -10.63 1.06 -33.56
CA ASN A 394 -10.72 1.92 -34.75
C ASN A 394 -9.73 3.10 -34.77
N CYS A 395 -8.61 2.99 -34.06
CA CYS A 395 -7.62 4.04 -33.93
C CYS A 395 -6.21 3.48 -34.13
N ASP A 396 -5.45 4.09 -35.04
CA ASP A 396 -4.02 3.82 -35.19
C ASP A 396 -3.19 4.85 -34.40
N LEU A 397 -2.66 4.41 -33.26
CA LEU A 397 -1.79 5.22 -32.40
C LEU A 397 -0.38 5.41 -32.97
N SER A 398 0.03 4.65 -33.99
CA SER A 398 1.40 4.77 -34.53
C SER A 398 1.65 6.10 -35.23
N SER A 399 0.60 6.70 -35.81
CA SER A 399 0.65 7.95 -36.57
C SER A 399 0.41 9.22 -35.74
N ARG A 400 0.05 9.09 -34.46
CA ARG A 400 -0.29 10.22 -33.58
C ARG A 400 0.92 10.75 -32.83
N ASP A 401 0.99 12.08 -32.73
CA ASP A 401 1.89 12.75 -31.81
C ASP A 401 1.45 12.51 -30.37
N LYS A 402 2.42 12.38 -29.47
CA LYS A 402 2.15 12.25 -28.03
C LYS A 402 1.80 13.61 -27.42
N ILE A 403 0.97 13.59 -26.39
CA ILE A 403 0.69 14.74 -25.53
C ILE A 403 1.96 15.03 -24.71
N GLU A 404 2.54 16.22 -24.90
CA GLU A 404 3.68 16.68 -24.10
C GLU A 404 3.20 17.24 -22.75
N ILE A 405 3.77 16.72 -21.65
CA ILE A 405 3.43 17.15 -20.30
C ILE A 405 4.67 17.75 -19.62
N PRO A 406 4.60 18.99 -19.13
CA PRO A 406 5.73 19.62 -18.46
C PRO A 406 5.99 18.98 -17.08
N VAL A 407 7.26 18.77 -16.76
CA VAL A 407 7.70 18.24 -15.46
C VAL A 407 7.45 19.24 -14.33
N SER A 408 6.90 18.77 -13.21
CA SER A 408 6.64 19.57 -12.01
C SER A 408 7.93 19.80 -11.21
N ASN A 409 8.57 20.95 -11.40
CA ASN A 409 9.89 21.25 -10.82
C ASN A 409 9.91 22.38 -9.76
N GLN A 410 8.82 23.14 -9.59
CA GLN A 410 8.83 24.39 -8.82
C GLN A 410 7.91 24.37 -7.59
N GLY A 411 8.32 25.09 -6.54
CA GLY A 411 7.56 25.28 -5.30
C GLY A 411 7.68 24.11 -4.31
N LEU A 412 7.39 24.37 -3.03
CA LEU A 412 7.35 23.37 -1.94
C LEU A 412 8.59 22.46 -1.85
N GLY A 413 9.78 22.97 -2.18
CA GLY A 413 11.04 22.21 -2.14
C GLY A 413 11.29 21.28 -3.34
N ARG A 414 10.40 21.21 -4.33
CA ARG A 414 10.51 20.30 -5.49
C ARG A 414 11.80 20.46 -6.29
N SER A 415 12.41 21.65 -6.28
CA SER A 415 13.68 21.91 -6.98
C SER A 415 14.84 21.07 -6.44
N LEU A 416 14.82 20.69 -5.15
CA LEU A 416 15.83 19.80 -4.55
C LEU A 416 15.75 18.37 -5.08
N PHE A 417 14.57 17.98 -5.58
CA PHE A 417 14.28 16.62 -6.06
C PHE A 417 14.36 16.49 -7.58
N ARG A 418 14.97 17.48 -8.27
CA ARG A 418 15.19 17.38 -9.71
C ARG A 418 16.03 16.16 -10.07
N LEU A 419 17.12 15.93 -9.32
CA LEU A 419 17.98 14.76 -9.51
C LEU A 419 17.22 13.44 -9.33
N PHE A 420 16.20 13.41 -8.46
CA PHE A 420 15.40 12.20 -8.26
C PHE A 420 14.53 11.94 -9.48
N ARG A 421 13.84 12.97 -9.99
CA ARG A 421 13.03 12.85 -11.23
C ARG A 421 13.86 12.48 -12.44
N ASP A 422 15.07 13.03 -12.56
CA ASP A 422 15.95 12.78 -13.70
C ASP A 422 16.55 11.36 -13.68
N ASN A 423 16.51 10.64 -12.55
CA ASN A 423 17.17 9.33 -12.39
C ASN A 423 16.24 8.20 -11.90
N VAL A 424 14.96 8.49 -11.62
CA VAL A 424 14.03 7.50 -11.10
C VAL A 424 13.73 6.43 -12.15
N SER A 425 13.79 5.17 -11.74
CA SER A 425 13.47 4.03 -12.59
C SER A 425 11.97 3.94 -12.89
N SER A 426 11.61 3.07 -13.82
CA SER A 426 10.21 2.75 -14.09
C SER A 426 9.52 2.18 -12.84
N VAL A 427 8.20 2.35 -12.77
CA VAL A 427 7.35 1.72 -11.74
C VAL A 427 7.47 0.19 -11.73
N ASN A 428 7.75 -0.43 -12.88
CA ASN A 428 8.00 -1.88 -12.99
C ASN A 428 9.29 -2.31 -12.29
N SER A 429 10.22 -1.38 -12.08
CA SER A 429 11.49 -1.57 -11.38
C SER A 429 11.47 -0.92 -9.99
N GLY A 430 10.29 -0.63 -9.45
CA GLY A 430 10.11 -0.10 -8.09
C GLY A 430 10.16 1.43 -7.96
N ALA A 431 10.22 2.18 -9.07
CA ALA A 431 10.25 3.64 -9.09
C ALA A 431 11.28 4.23 -8.11
N SER A 432 12.52 3.77 -8.22
CA SER A 432 13.64 4.07 -7.32
C SER A 432 14.72 4.86 -8.03
N ILE A 433 15.39 5.77 -7.32
CA ILE A 433 16.58 6.46 -7.85
C ILE A 433 17.84 5.59 -7.82
N PHE A 434 17.79 4.45 -7.12
CA PHE A 434 18.89 3.48 -7.05
C PHE A 434 18.74 2.53 -8.24
N ASN A 435 19.67 2.61 -9.18
CA ASN A 435 19.61 1.90 -10.47
C ASN A 435 20.52 0.65 -10.51
N GLU A 436 20.85 0.07 -9.35
CA GLU A 436 21.68 -1.13 -9.22
C GLU A 436 21.06 -2.14 -8.26
#